data_AF-A0A3B0ZDH8-F1
#
_entry.id   AF-A0A3B0ZDH8-F1
#
_cell.length_a   1.000
_cell.length_b   1.000
_cell.length_c   1.000
_cell.angle_alpha   90.00
_cell.angle_beta   90.00
_cell.angle_gamma   90.00
#
_symmetry.space_group_name_H-M   'P 1'
#
loop_
_entity.id
_entity.type
_entity.pdbx_description
1 polymer ?
#
loop_
_entity_poly.entity_id
_entity_poly.type
_entity_poly.pdbx_seq_one_letter_code
_entity_poly.pdbx_strand_id
1 'polypeptide(L)' 'MDERCASLQLWASKQLGWSNVELIPASTDASFRRYFRVEQGSSSYILMDSPPDKEDCTPFVRVSHLLL' A
#
# COMPACT_ATOMS: atom_id res chain seq x y z
N MET A 1 -13.23 -11.66 -7.64
CA MET A 1 -11.82 -11.40 -7.34
C MET A 1 -11.67 -9.90 -7.11
N ASP A 2 -10.86 -9.49 -6.13
CA ASP A 2 -10.66 -8.07 -5.81
C ASP A 2 -9.63 -7.45 -6.75
N GLU A 3 -10.09 -6.71 -7.77
CA GLU A 3 -9.24 -6.09 -8.79
C GLU A 3 -8.26 -5.06 -8.22
N ARG A 4 -8.62 -4.40 -7.12
CA ARG A 4 -7.75 -3.43 -6.43
C ARG A 4 -6.62 -4.13 -5.70
N CYS A 5 -6.87 -5.25 -5.04
CA CYS A 5 -5.80 -6.06 -4.43
C CYS A 5 -4.81 -6.56 -5.49
N ALA A 6 -5.31 -7.03 -6.64
CA ALA A 6 -4.45 -7.46 -7.74
C ALA A 6 -3.60 -6.31 -8.29
N SER A 7 -4.20 -5.13 -8.45
CA SER A 7 -3.50 -3.91 -8.89
C SER A 7 -2.43 -3.47 -7.89
N LEU A 8 -2.75 -3.51 -6.59
CA LEU A 8 -1.82 -3.17 -5.51
C LEU A 8 -0.64 -4.15 -5.47
N GLN A 9 -0.91 -5.45 -5.59
CA GLN A 9 0.13 -6.49 -5.61
C GLN A 9 1.08 -6.31 -6.79
N LEU A 10 0.55 -6.02 -7.98
CA LEU A 10 1.36 -5.75 -9.17
C LEU A 10 2.16 -4.44 -9.06
N TRP A 11 1.58 -3.40 -8.47
CA TRP A 11 2.29 -2.15 -8.22
C TRP A 11 3.43 -2.37 -7.23
N ALA A 12 3.17 -3.06 -6.11
CA ALA A 12 4.15 -3.32 -5.08
C ALA A 12 5.32 -4.19 -5.58
N SER A 13 5.04 -5.23 -6.38
CA SER A 13 6.09 -6.07 -6.95
C SER A 13 7.06 -5.26 -7.82
N LYS A 14 6.54 -4.31 -8.62
CA LYS A 14 7.36 -3.41 -9.43
C LYS A 14 8.16 -2.40 -8.59
N GLN A 15 7.55 -1.80 -7.56
CA GLN A 15 8.23 -0.81 -6.72
C GLN A 15 9.32 -1.41 -5.84
N LEU A 16 9.08 -2.60 -5.29
CA LEU A 16 10.00 -3.28 -4.38
C LEU A 16 11.02 -4.17 -5.11
N GLY A 17 10.78 -4.47 -6.39
CA GLY A 17 11.58 -5.41 -7.16
C GLY A 17 11.40 -6.87 -6.71
N TRP A 18 10.25 -7.19 -6.09
CA TRP A 18 9.96 -8.50 -5.54
C TRP A 18 9.17 -9.34 -6.54
N SER A 19 9.55 -10.61 -6.73
CA SER A 19 8.89 -11.52 -7.67
C SER A 19 7.47 -11.93 -7.22
N ASN A 20 7.25 -11.99 -5.91
CA ASN A 20 5.94 -12.22 -5.32
C ASN A 20 5.77 -11.33 -4.09
N VAL A 21 4.60 -10.72 -3.96
CA VAL A 21 4.22 -9.86 -2.84
C VAL A 21 2.96 -10.45 -2.23
N GLU A 22 3.05 -10.95 -1.01
CA GLU A 22 1.89 -11.43 -0.26
C GLU A 22 1.30 -10.27 0.55
N LEU A 23 0.03 -9.95 0.30
CA LEU A 23 -0.69 -8.88 0.99
C LEU A 23 -1.36 -9.43 2.25
N ILE A 24 -0.81 -9.11 3.43
CA ILE A 24 -1.37 -9.52 4.72
C ILE A 24 -2.17 -8.34 5.30
N PRO A 25 -3.48 -8.44 5.56
CA PRO A 25 -4.23 -7.34 6.17
C PRO A 25 -3.60 -6.87 7.49
N ALA A 26 -3.32 -5.56 7.59
CA ALA A 26 -2.62 -4.98 8.74
C ALA A 26 -3.55 -4.19 9.70
N SER A 27 -4.70 -3.72 9.21
CA SER A 27 -5.74 -3.08 10.04
C SER A 27 -7.12 -3.37 9.47
N THR A 28 -8.10 -3.54 10.35
CA THR A 28 -9.52 -3.66 10.03
C THR A 28 -10.28 -2.34 10.18
N ASP A 29 -9.70 -1.35 10.86
CA ASP A 29 -10.27 0.00 11.00
C ASP A 29 -9.44 0.98 10.15
N ALA A 30 -9.96 1.28 8.97
CA ALA A 30 -9.23 2.04 7.96
C ALA A 30 -10.13 2.95 7.10
N SER A 31 -11.35 3.28 7.55
CA SER A 31 -12.31 4.07 6.76
C SER A 31 -12.44 3.53 5.32
N PHE A 32 -12.18 4.33 4.30
CA PHE A 32 -12.19 3.90 2.88
C PHE A 32 -10.88 3.25 2.40
N ARG A 33 -9.82 3.34 3.20
CA ARG A 33 -8.50 2.80 2.90
C ARG A 33 -8.40 1.36 3.33
N ARG A 34 -7.39 0.68 2.80
CA ARG A 34 -6.97 -0.65 3.26
C ARG A 34 -5.48 -0.64 3.51
N TYR A 35 -5.07 -1.25 4.61
CA TYR A 35 -3.66 -1.40 4.95
C TYR A 35 -3.26 -2.87 4.87
N PHE A 36 -2.16 -3.12 4.18
CA PHE A 36 -1.57 -4.42 4.05
C PHE A 36 -0.11 -4.36 4.51
N ARG A 37 0.35 -5.38 5.22
CA ARG A 37 1.75 -5.62 5.48
C ARG A 37 2.30 -6.54 4.40
N VAL A 38 3.50 -6.24 3.94
CA VAL A 38 4.26 -7.08 3.02
C VAL A 38 5.65 -7.27 3.58
N GLU A 39 6.15 -8.49 3.49
CA GLU A 39 7.42 -8.87 4.10
C GLU A 39 8.25 -9.72 3.13
N GLN A 40 9.55 -9.45 3.08
CA GLN A 40 10.51 -10.31 2.39
C GLN A 40 11.85 -10.27 3.12
N GLY A 41 12.28 -11.42 3.64
CA GLY A 41 13.49 -11.51 4.47
C GLY A 41 13.37 -10.65 5.73
N SER A 42 14.29 -9.71 5.91
CA SER A 42 14.29 -8.74 7.02
C SER A 42 13.54 -7.43 6.70
N SER A 43 13.01 -7.27 5.50
CA SER A 43 12.27 -6.06 5.09
C SER A 43 10.78 -6.21 5.35
N SER A 44 10.17 -5.21 6.00
CA SER A 44 8.72 -5.15 6.27
C SER A 44 8.20 -3.76 5.93
N TYR A 45 7.12 -3.70 5.15
CA TYR A 45 6.50 -2.45 4.71
C TYR A 45 4.98 -2.48 4.93
N ILE A 46 4.39 -1.31 5.12
CA ILE A 46 2.94 -1.11 5.09
C ILE A 46 2.56 -0.49 3.75
N LEU A 47 1.71 -1.19 3.00
CA LEU A 47 1.05 -0.68 1.80
C LEU A 47 -0.31 -0.14 2.17
N MET A 48 -0.64 1.02 1.62
CA MET A 48 -1.94 1.66 1.78
C MET A 48 -2.63 1.74 0.42
N ASP A 49 -3.84 1.24 0.34
CA ASP A 49 -4.72 1.32 -0.83
C ASP A 49 -5.88 2.27 -0.52
N SER A 50 -5.83 3.48 -1.08
CA SER A 50 -6.90 4.48 -0.97
C SER A 50 -7.64 4.64 -2.31
N PRO A 51 -8.97 4.66 -2.32
CA PRO A 51 -9.72 4.97 -3.54
C PRO A 51 -9.54 6.46 -3.89
N PRO A 52 -9.02 6.79 -5.08
CA PRO A 52 -8.71 8.18 -5.45
C PRO A 52 -9.95 9.09 -5.54
N ASP A 53 -11.15 8.52 -5.74
CA ASP A 53 -12.43 9.23 -5.73
C ASP A 53 -12.94 9.56 -4.32
N LYS A 54 -12.38 8.91 -3.29
CA LYS A 54 -12.76 9.08 -1.89
C LYS A 54 -11.77 9.91 -1.10
N GLU A 55 -10.48 9.82 -1.42
CA GLU A 55 -9.46 10.56 -0.69
C GLU A 55 -8.24 10.85 -1.56
N ASP A 56 -7.89 12.14 -1.68
CA ASP A 56 -6.66 12.59 -2.32
C ASP A 56 -5.46 12.34 -1.40
N CYS A 57 -4.52 11.51 -1.85
CA CYS A 57 -3.30 11.21 -1.10
C CYS A 57 -2.20 12.27 -1.26
N THR A 58 -2.34 13.21 -2.20
CA THR A 58 -1.31 14.22 -2.52
C THR A 58 -0.86 15.05 -1.31
N PRO A 59 -1.74 15.51 -0.41
CA PRO A 59 -1.33 16.27 0.77
C PRO A 59 -0.40 15.45 1.69
N PHE A 60 -0.68 14.16 1.87
CA PHE A 60 0.12 13.28 2.73
C PHE A 60 1.53 13.07 2.16
N VAL A 61 1.63 12.83 0.85
CA VAL A 61 2.91 12.70 0.14
C VAL A 61 3.69 14.02 0.18
N ARG A 62 3.01 15.16 0.09
CA ARG A 62 3.68 16.46 0.21
C ARG A 62 4.30 16.64 1.60
N VAL A 63 3.60 16.25 2.66
CA VAL A 63 4.14 16.31 4.03
C VAL A 63 5.31 15.36 4.20
N SER A 64 5.28 14.15 3.62
CA SER A 64 6.42 13.23 3.74
C SER A 64 7.69 13.81 3.13
N HIS A 65 7.60 14.55 2.01
CA HIS A 65 8.75 15.24 1.43
C HIS A 65 9.27 16.43 2.24
N LEU A 66 8.47 16.99 3.17
CA LEU A 66 8.92 18.06 4.06
C LEU A 66 9.63 17.52 5.32
N LEU A 67 9.50 16.22 5.60
CA LEU A 67 10.04 15.58 6.80
C LEU A 67 11.26 14.69 6.51
N LEU A 68 11.65 14.56 5.24
CA LEU A 68 12.86 13.88 4.76
C LEU A 68 13.96 14.92 4.46
#